data_AF-A0A822ZNA6-F1
#
_entry.id   AF-A0A822ZNA6-F1
#
_cell.length_a   1.000
_cell.length_b   1.000
_cell.length_c   1.000
_cell.angle_alpha   90.00
_cell.angle_beta   90.00
_cell.angle_gamma   90.00
#
_symmetry.space_group_name_H-M   'P 1'
#
loop_
_entity.id
_entity.type
_entity.pdbx_description
1 polymer ?
#
loop_
_entity_poly.entity_id
_entity_poly.type
_entity_poly.pdbx_seq_one_letter_code
_entity_poly.pdbx_strand_id
1 'polypeptide(L)'
;MADFATQIKEIETWLSSRTREEKSFGYLTLLHLQEQSTVDPSAIQALSERFQPLLSLIMSDLSDDDEEIAAPALKCLGFMIYHPSLVAAIPGMPSSIYALHFFFLYNL
;
A
#
# COMPACT_ATOMS: atom_id res chain seq x y z
N MET A 1 21.14 1.42 -9.44
CA MET A 1 19.94 0.72 -8.95
C MET A 1 19.33 1.67 -7.94
N ALA A 2 18.17 2.26 -8.24
CA ALA A 2 17.52 3.17 -7.31
C ALA A 2 17.11 2.36 -6.08
N ASP A 3 17.51 2.83 -4.90
CA ASP A 3 17.20 2.18 -3.64
C ASP A 3 15.67 2.10 -3.48
N PHE A 4 15.14 0.92 -3.15
CA PHE A 4 13.70 0.69 -3.03
C PHE A 4 13.05 1.69 -2.05
N ALA A 5 13.77 2.09 -0.99
CA ALA A 5 13.27 3.08 -0.05
C ALA A 5 13.08 4.47 -0.69
N THR A 6 13.91 4.83 -1.68
CA THR A 6 13.76 6.10 -2.42
C THR A 6 12.50 6.07 -3.27
N GLN A 7 12.27 4.98 -4.01
CA GLN A 7 11.08 4.83 -4.86
C GLN A 7 9.79 4.83 -4.03
N ILE A 8 9.77 4.16 -2.88
CA ILE A 8 8.61 4.16 -1.97
C ILE A 8 8.32 5.57 -1.44
N LYS A 9 9.36 6.35 -1.13
CA LYS A 9 9.19 7.73 -0.67
C LYS A 9 8.65 8.65 -1.77
N GLU A 10 9.03 8.43 -3.03
CA GLU A 10 8.44 9.12 -4.18
C GLU A 10 6.96 8.75 -4.33
N ILE A 11 6.61 7.47 -4.19
CA ILE A 11 5.23 7.00 -4.20
C ILE A 11 4.42 7.65 -3.08
N GLU A 12 4.92 7.69 -1.85
CA GLU A 12 4.26 8.40 -0.74
C GLU A 12 3.96 9.85 -1.09
N THR A 13 4.88 10.52 -1.80
CA THR A 13 4.71 11.90 -2.25
C THR A 13 3.59 12.02 -3.29
N TRP A 14 3.51 11.10 -4.25
CA TRP A 14 2.44 11.06 -5.25
C TRP A 14 1.08 10.73 -4.64
N LEU A 15 1.03 9.75 -3.72
CA LEU A 15 -0.19 9.37 -3.00
C LEU A 15 -0.70 10.48 -2.06
N SER A 16 0.21 11.28 -1.52
CA SER A 16 -0.13 12.47 -0.73
C SER A 16 -0.60 13.65 -1.58
N SER A 17 -0.45 13.57 -2.91
CA SER A 17 -0.90 14.64 -3.80
C SER A 17 -2.43 14.70 -3.87
N ARG A 18 -2.95 15.85 -4.30
CA ARG A 18 -4.40 16.08 -4.45
C ARG A 18 -4.93 15.66 -5.82
N THR A 19 -4.05 15.38 -6.78
CA THR A 19 -4.48 15.01 -8.14
C THR A 19 -4.74 13.50 -8.21
N ARG A 20 -5.86 13.12 -8.85
CA ARG A 20 -6.22 11.72 -9.10
C ARG A 20 -5.15 11.02 -9.93
N GLU A 21 -4.58 11.71 -10.90
CA GLU A 21 -3.59 11.19 -11.84
C GLU A 21 -2.30 10.78 -11.12
N GLU A 22 -1.79 11.62 -10.21
CA GLU A 22 -0.60 11.31 -9.42
C GLU A 22 -0.87 10.16 -8.44
N LYS A 23 -2.06 10.11 -7.82
CA LYS A 23 -2.45 8.99 -6.94
C LYS A 23 -2.52 7.67 -7.70
N SER A 24 -3.23 7.63 -8.83
CA SER A 24 -3.32 6.43 -9.67
C SER A 24 -1.94 6.00 -10.19
N PHE A 25 -1.10 6.95 -10.60
CA PHE A 25 0.28 6.66 -10.98
C PHE A 25 1.10 6.12 -9.81
N GLY A 26 0.91 6.66 -8.60
CA GLY A 26 1.53 6.19 -7.38
C GLY A 26 1.15 4.74 -7.06
N TYR A 27 -0.14 4.40 -7.13
CA TYR A 27 -0.61 3.04 -6.89
C TYR A 27 -0.14 2.03 -7.95
N LEU A 28 -0.14 2.41 -9.22
CA LEU A 28 0.40 1.55 -10.29
C LEU A 28 1.90 1.30 -10.09
N THR A 29 2.65 2.34 -9.70
CA THR A 29 4.08 2.20 -9.39
C THR A 29 4.30 1.32 -8.15
N LEU A 30 3.46 1.47 -7.13
CA LEU A 30 3.51 0.65 -5.91
C LEU A 30 3.23 -0.82 -6.20
N LEU A 31 2.24 -1.12 -7.04
CA LEU A 31 1.96 -2.48 -7.53
C LEU A 31 3.16 -3.05 -8.27
N HIS A 32 3.79 -2.27 -9.14
CA HIS A 32 4.97 -2.73 -9.87
C HIS A 32 6.13 -3.07 -8.93
N LEU A 33 6.35 -2.26 -7.88
CA LEU A 33 7.34 -2.57 -6.85
C LEU A 33 6.99 -3.82 -6.05
N GLN A 34 5.72 -4.02 -5.71
CA GLN A 34 5.25 -5.21 -5.03
C GLN A 34 5.47 -6.47 -5.88
N GLU A 35 5.19 -6.41 -7.18
CA GLU A 35 5.50 -7.50 -8.11
C GLU A 35 7.01 -7.80 -8.14
N GLN A 36 7.86 -6.77 -8.21
CA GLN A 36 9.32 -6.95 -8.13
C GLN A 36 9.78 -7.55 -6.80
N SER A 37 9.06 -7.26 -5.71
CA SER A 37 9.37 -7.75 -4.37
C SER A 37 9.19 -9.27 -4.23
N THR A 38 8.43 -9.92 -5.12
CA THR A 38 8.34 -11.38 -5.19
C THR A 38 9.67 -12.03 -5.59
N VAL A 39 10.54 -11.27 -6.27
CA VAL A 39 11.87 -11.69 -6.73
C VAL A 39 12.97 -11.18 -5.80
N ASP A 40 12.80 -9.97 -5.24
CA ASP A 40 13.78 -9.34 -4.34
C ASP A 40 13.20 -9.08 -2.93
N PRO A 41 13.63 -9.83 -1.90
CA PRO A 41 13.15 -9.64 -0.54
C PRO A 41 13.54 -8.29 0.09
N SER A 42 14.53 -7.59 -0.46
CA SER A 42 14.96 -6.25 0.00
C SER A 42 13.87 -5.21 -0.24
N ALA A 43 13.09 -5.37 -1.31
CA ALA A 43 11.96 -4.49 -1.61
C ALA A 43 10.83 -4.66 -0.57
N ILE A 44 10.58 -5.88 -0.10
CA ILE A 44 9.61 -6.15 0.98
C ILE A 44 10.06 -5.48 2.27
N GLN A 45 11.36 -5.52 2.56
CA GLN A 45 11.89 -4.87 3.77
C GLN A 45 11.71 -3.35 3.71
N ALA A 46 12.01 -2.71 2.58
CA ALA A 46 11.77 -1.28 2.40
C ALA A 46 10.27 -0.91 2.49
N LEU A 47 9.38 -1.74 1.93
CA LEU A 47 7.93 -1.59 2.06
C LEU A 47 7.47 -1.73 3.51
N SER A 48 8.05 -2.67 4.26
CA SER A 48 7.75 -2.90 5.67
C SER A 48 8.01 -1.67 6.53
N GLU A 49 9.11 -0.96 6.28
CA GLU A 49 9.45 0.27 7.03
C GLU A 49 8.48 1.42 6.76
N ARG A 50 7.84 1.41 5.60
CA ARG A 50 6.92 2.47 5.12
C ARG A 50 5.47 2.00 5.09
N PHE A 51 5.16 0.85 5.68
CA PHE A 51 3.86 0.23 5.58
C PHE A 51 2.76 1.08 6.25
N GLN A 52 3.02 1.61 7.45
CA GLN A 52 2.06 2.42 8.21
C GLN A 52 1.60 3.70 7.50
N PRO A 53 2.50 4.58 7.01
CA PRO A 53 2.08 5.78 6.27
C PRO A 53 1.35 5.43 4.98
N LEU A 54 1.82 4.43 4.23
CA LEU A 54 1.14 3.95 3.02
C LEU A 54 -0.27 3.43 3.32
N LEU A 55 -0.44 2.64 4.39
CA LEU A 55 -1.74 2.13 4.80
C LEU A 55 -2.72 3.26 5.13
N SER A 56 -2.25 4.31 5.81
CA SER A 56 -3.09 5.47 6.14
C SER A 56 -3.56 6.21 4.89
N LEU A 57 -2.69 6.35 3.89
CA LEU A 57 -3.03 6.93 2.58
C LEU A 57 -4.02 6.04 1.81
N ILE A 58 -3.74 4.74 1.72
CA ILE A 58 -4.62 3.75 1.11
C ILE A 58 -6.02 3.79 1.73
N MET A 59 -6.13 3.75 3.06
CA MET A 59 -7.43 3.79 3.73
C MET A 59 -8.18 5.10 3.49
N SER A 60 -7.45 6.22 3.38
CA SER A 60 -8.05 7.52 3.06
C SER A 60 -8.57 7.55 1.62
N ASP A 61 -7.82 7.01 0.68
CA ASP A 61 -8.19 6.93 -0.74
C ASP A 61 -9.30 5.91 -1.01
N LEU A 62 -9.35 4.82 -0.26
CA LEU A 62 -10.43 3.83 -0.31
C LEU A 62 -11.74 4.34 0.31
N SER A 63 -11.66 5.35 1.18
CA SER A 63 -12.83 6.03 1.71
C SER A 63 -13.36 7.11 0.75
N ASP A 64 -12.57 7.47 -0.27
CA ASP A 64 -12.98 8.36 -1.35
C ASP A 64 -13.76 7.55 -2.39
N ASP A 65 -14.83 8.12 -2.98
CA ASP A 65 -15.74 7.44 -3.91
C ASP A 65 -15.14 7.31 -5.34
N ASP A 66 -13.82 7.11 -5.40
CA ASP A 66 -13.00 7.21 -6.60
C ASP A 66 -12.58 5.82 -7.07
N GLU A 67 -13.47 5.16 -7.82
CA GLU A 67 -13.32 3.76 -8.23
C GLU A 67 -12.00 3.50 -9.01
N GLU A 68 -11.50 4.48 -9.75
CA GLU A 68 -10.23 4.40 -10.48
C GLU A 68 -9.01 4.31 -9.54
N ILE A 69 -9.09 4.91 -8.36
CA ILE A 69 -8.05 4.84 -7.32
C ILE A 69 -8.30 3.64 -6.39
N ALA A 70 -9.56 3.38 -6.06
CA ALA A 70 -9.94 2.33 -5.11
C ALA A 70 -9.51 0.94 -5.59
N ALA A 71 -9.69 0.63 -6.88
CA ALA A 71 -9.28 -0.64 -7.46
C ALA A 71 -7.77 -0.93 -7.31
N PRO A 72 -6.85 -0.07 -7.77
CA PRO A 72 -5.40 -0.30 -7.60
C PRO A 72 -4.95 -0.19 -6.13
N ALA A 73 -5.58 0.67 -5.31
CA ALA A 73 -5.30 0.75 -3.88
C ALA A 73 -5.67 -0.56 -3.14
N LEU A 74 -6.82 -1.16 -3.45
CA LEU A 74 -7.23 -2.48 -2.95
C LEU A 74 -6.24 -3.58 -3.34
N LYS A 75 -5.76 -3.57 -4.58
CA LYS A 75 -4.73 -4.52 -5.03
C LYS A 75 -3.43 -4.36 -4.24
N CYS A 76 -3.00 -3.11 -4.01
CA CYS A 76 -1.83 -2.82 -3.19
C CYS A 76 -2.00 -3.37 -1.77
N LEU A 77 -3.16 -3.13 -1.17
CA LEU A 77 -3.51 -3.58 0.17
C LEU A 77 -3.50 -5.11 0.26
N GLY A 78 -4.12 -5.78 -0.73
CA GLY A 78 -4.19 -7.23 -0.84
C GLY A 78 -2.81 -7.89 -0.89
N PHE A 79 -1.87 -7.31 -1.64
CA PHE A 79 -0.50 -7.80 -1.67
C PHE A 79 0.18 -7.63 -0.30
N MET A 80 -0.03 -6.48 0.35
CA MET A 80 0.62 -6.19 1.62
C MET A 80 0.16 -7.11 2.76
N ILE A 81 -1.13 -7.46 2.81
CA ILE A 81 -1.65 -8.39 3.83
C ILE A 81 -1.23 -9.84 3.59
N TYR A 82 -0.87 -10.18 2.35
CA TYR A 82 -0.44 -11.55 2.01
C TYR A 82 0.97 -11.86 2.55
N HIS A 83 1.80 -10.83 2.78
CA HIS A 83 3.16 -11.01 3.26
C HIS A 83 3.27 -10.91 4.80
N PRO A 84 3.65 -12.00 5.50
CA PRO A 84 3.71 -12.01 6.97
C PRO A 84 4.71 -10.98 7.55
N SER A 85 5.76 -10.61 6.81
CA SER A 85 6.71 -9.57 7.21
C SER A 85 6.08 -8.18 7.26
N LEU A 86 5.14 -7.89 6.35
CA LEU A 86 4.41 -6.61 6.32
C LEU A 86 3.30 -6.58 7.37
N VAL A 87 2.63 -7.71 7.58
CA VAL A 87 1.66 -7.87 8.67
C VAL A 87 2.34 -7.73 10.05
N ALA A 88 3.57 -8.25 10.20
CA ALA A 88 4.37 -8.09 11.41
C ALA A 88 4.85 -6.65 11.63
N ALA A 89 4.98 -5.86 10.55
CA ALA A 89 5.34 -4.45 10.61
C ALA A 89 4.21 -3.55 11.15
N ILE A 90 3.01 -4.11 11.36
CA ILE A 90 1.89 -3.45 12.03
C ILE A 90 2.15 -3.53 13.53
N PRO A 91 2.63 -2.46 14.19
CA PRO A 91 2.93 -2.53 15.60
C PRO A 91 1.62 -2.50 16.38
N GLY A 92 1.24 -3.64 16.97
CA GLY A 92 0.45 -3.67 18.20
C GLY A 92 -0.97 -3.11 18.16
N MET A 93 -1.76 -3.33 17.09
CA MET A 93 -3.21 -3.09 17.18
C MET A 93 -4.04 -4.23 16.58
N PRO A 94 -4.65 -5.10 17.41
CA PRO A 94 -5.63 -6.07 16.93
C PRO A 94 -6.74 -5.40 16.10
N SER A 95 -7.12 -4.16 16.43
CA SER A 95 -8.15 -3.38 15.75
C SER A 95 -7.89 -3.07 14.27
N SER A 96 -6.63 -2.86 13.84
CA SER A 96 -6.34 -2.50 12.44
C SER A 96 -6.39 -3.71 11.49
N ILE A 97 -5.99 -4.89 11.98
CA ILE A 97 -6.13 -6.15 11.23
C ILE A 97 -7.61 -6.55 11.15
N TYR A 98 -8.37 -6.39 12.24
CA TYR A 98 -9.82 -6.59 12.17
C TYR A 98 -10.49 -5.59 11.22
N ALA A 99 -10.06 -4.32 11.18
CA ALA A 99 -10.59 -3.33 10.24
C ALA A 99 -10.26 -3.70 8.78
N LEU A 100 -9.04 -4.14 8.47
CA LEU A 100 -8.70 -4.63 7.12
C LEU A 100 -9.49 -5.90 6.76
N HIS A 101 -9.63 -6.84 7.69
CA HIS A 101 -10.40 -8.05 7.49
C HIS A 101 -11.89 -7.74 7.29
N PHE A 102 -12.45 -6.79 8.05
CA PHE A 102 -13.82 -6.30 7.89
C PHE A 102 -13.99 -5.59 6.55
N PHE A 103 -13.04 -4.73 6.16
CA PHE A 103 -13.06 -4.05 4.87
C PHE A 103 -13.09 -5.06 3.72
N PHE A 104 -12.23 -6.08 3.75
CA PHE A 104 -12.23 -7.14 2.72
C PHE A 104 -13.49 -8.02 2.71
N LEU A 105 -14.11 -8.28 3.87
CA LEU A 105 -15.37 -9.03 3.96
C LEU A 105 -16.61 -8.24 3.51
N TYR A 106 -16.55 -6.90 3.55
CA TYR A 106 -17.69 -6.03 3.24
C TYR A 106 -17.59 -5.31 1.89
N ASN A 107 -16.40 -5.18 1.30
CA ASN A 107 -16.16 -4.51 0.02
C ASN A 107 -15.83 -5.45 -1.16
N LEU A 108 -15.90 -6.78 -0.96
CA LEU A 108 -15.74 -7.79 -2.02
C LEU A 108 -17.02 -8.62 -2.16
#